data_AF-A0A411G6H2-F1
#
_entry.id   AF-A0A411G6H2-F1
#
_cell.length_a   1.000
_cell.length_b   1.000
_cell.length_c   1.000
_cell.angle_alpha   90.00
_cell.angle_beta   90.00
_cell.angle_gamma   90.00
#
_symmetry.space_group_name_H-M   'P 1'
#
loop_
_entity.id
_entity.type
_entity.pdbx_description
1 polymer ?
#
loop_
_entity_poly.entity_id
_entity_poly.type
_entity_poly.pdbx_seq_one_letter_code
_entity_poly.pdbx_strand_id
1 'polypeptide(L)' 'RLLFVILIDMFSWVLKIFLLGYVVWGQKDPHYKDDRDTMVHLFEWKFDDIADECERFLGPMGYGGVQMATAFEL' A
#
# COMPACT_ATOMS: atom_id res chain seq x y z
N ARG A 1 -28.30 -34.24 -11.69
CA ARG A 1 -28.34 -32.92 -12.41
C ARG A 1 -28.38 -31.75 -11.43
N LEU A 2 -29.35 -31.66 -10.51
CA LEU A 2 -29.38 -30.60 -9.47
C LEU A 2 -28.14 -30.61 -8.54
N LEU A 3 -27.75 -31.77 -8.01
CA LEU A 3 -26.55 -31.90 -7.16
C LEU A 3 -25.26 -31.44 -7.85
N PHE A 4 -25.15 -31.67 -9.16
CA PHE A 4 -24.00 -31.28 -9.96
C PHE A 4 -23.93 -29.76 -10.17
N VAL A 5 -25.08 -29.10 -10.36
CA VAL A 5 -25.17 -27.64 -10.47
C VAL A 5 -24.81 -26.96 -9.15
N ILE A 6 -25.36 -27.45 -8.03
CA ILE A 6 -25.05 -26.94 -6.68
C ILE A 6 -23.56 -27.05 -6.36
N LEU A 7 -22.92 -28.15 -6.75
CA LEU A 7 -21.49 -28.37 -6.56
C LEU A 7 -20.65 -27.36 -7.34
N ILE A 8 -20.97 -27.10 -8.61
CA ILE A 8 -20.28 -26.12 -9.46
C ILE A 8 -20.43 -24.70 -8.91
N ASP A 9 -21.66 -24.31 -8.53
CA ASP A 9 -21.91 -23.00 -7.95
C ASP A 9 -21.13 -22.81 -6.65
N MET A 10 -21.12 -23.82 -5.77
CA MET A 10 -20.34 -23.80 -4.54
C MET A 10 -18.85 -23.57 -4.82
N PHE A 11 -18.25 -24.30 -5.76
CA PHE A 11 -16.84 -24.10 -6.11
C PHE A 11 -16.58 -22.71 -6.73
N SER A 12 -17.51 -22.19 -7.53
CA SER A 12 -17.45 -20.85 -8.11
C SER A 12 -17.47 -19.75 -7.04
N TRP A 13 -18.35 -19.87 -6.04
CA TRP A 13 -18.41 -18.95 -4.90
C TRP A 13 -17.16 -19.01 -4.04
N VAL A 14 -16.67 -20.22 -3.77
CA VAL A 14 -15.42 -20.42 -3.02
C VAL A 14 -14.25 -19.72 -3.71
N LEU A 15 -14.07 -19.93 -5.02
CA LEU A 15 -13.01 -19.27 -5.80
C LEU A 15 -13.09 -17.75 -5.69
N LYS A 16 -14.28 -17.18 -5.85
CA LYS A 16 -14.50 -15.72 -5.79
C LYS A 16 -14.17 -15.16 -4.40
N ILE A 17 -14.55 -15.85 -3.33
CA ILE A 17 -14.23 -15.43 -1.96
C ILE A 17 -12.72 -15.44 -1.73
N PHE A 18 -12.01 -16.47 -2.20
CA PHE A 18 -10.55 -16.53 -2.10
C PHE A 18 -9.87 -15.39 -2.89
N LEU A 19 -10.35 -15.11 -4.10
CA LEU A 19 -9.83 -14.03 -4.95
C LEU A 19 -10.05 -12.65 -4.32
N LEU A 20 -11.28 -12.38 -3.84
CA LEU A 20 -11.60 -11.14 -3.12
C LEU A 20 -10.78 -11.01 -1.84
N GLY A 21 -10.62 -12.11 -1.10
CA GLY A 21 -9.76 -12.17 0.08
C GLY A 21 -8.34 -11.73 -0.26
N TYR A 22 -7.72 -12.29 -1.29
CA TYR A 22 -6.37 -11.92 -1.71
C TYR A 22 -6.24 -10.41 -2.02
N VAL A 23 -7.18 -9.85 -2.77
CA VAL A 23 -7.17 -8.42 -3.12
C VAL A 23 -7.30 -7.53 -1.88
N VAL A 24 -8.18 -7.90 -0.95
CA VAL A 24 -8.39 -7.15 0.31
C VAL A 24 -7.11 -7.09 1.14
N TRP A 25 -6.28 -8.12 1.13
CA TRP A 25 -5.02 -8.12 1.87
C TRP A 25 -3.99 -7.13 1.30
N GLY A 26 -4.00 -6.89 -0.02
CA GLY A 26 -3.07 -5.96 -0.67
C GLY A 26 -3.21 -4.50 -0.22
N GLN A 27 -4.37 -4.08 0.30
CA GLN A 27 -4.57 -2.69 0.77
C GLN A 27 -3.67 -2.30 1.97
N LYS A 28 -3.11 -3.31 2.67
CA LYS A 28 -2.27 -3.11 3.86
C LYS A 28 -0.79 -3.10 3.53
N ASP A 29 -0.42 -3.32 2.26
CA ASP A 29 0.96 -3.25 1.82
C ASP A 29 1.36 -1.77 1.60
N PRO A 30 2.31 -1.23 2.39
CA PRO A 30 2.76 0.15 2.23
C PRO A 30 3.72 0.36 1.05
N HIS A 31 4.11 -0.71 0.35
CA HIS A 31 5.01 -0.69 -0.82
C HIS A 31 6.38 -0.05 -0.54
N TYR A 32 6.93 -0.31 0.66
CA TYR A 32 8.30 0.10 0.98
C TYR A 32 9.33 -0.78 0.28
N LYS A 33 10.50 -0.20 0.02
CA LYS A 33 11.68 -0.97 -0.34
C LYS A 33 12.08 -1.86 0.83
N ASP A 34 12.68 -3.01 0.54
CA ASP A 34 13.21 -3.94 1.55
C ASP A 34 14.07 -3.22 2.61
N ASP A 35 13.99 -3.71 3.84
CA ASP A 35 14.67 -3.16 5.03
C ASP A 35 14.26 -1.72 5.41
N ARG A 36 13.03 -1.31 5.05
CA ARG A 36 12.45 -0.02 5.46
C ARG A 36 11.03 -0.21 6.01
N ASP A 37 10.78 0.31 7.19
CA ASP A 37 9.50 0.15 7.90
C ASP A 37 8.86 1.48 8.33
N THR A 38 9.65 2.55 8.38
CA THR A 38 9.27 3.80 9.04
C THR A 38 8.80 4.85 8.03
N MET A 39 7.61 5.41 8.26
CA MET A 39 7.09 6.60 7.56
C MET A 39 7.37 7.85 8.41
N VAL A 40 7.76 8.95 7.79
CA VAL A 40 7.87 10.26 8.45
C VAL A 40 6.74 11.20 8.00
N HIS A 41 6.21 11.99 8.92
CA HIS A 41 5.26 13.06 8.59
C HIS A 41 5.99 14.40 8.59
N LEU A 42 6.21 14.98 7.39
CA LEU A 42 6.85 16.29 7.24
C LEU A 42 5.76 17.36 7.10
N PHE A 43 5.33 17.90 8.25
CA PHE A 43 4.25 18.88 8.30
C PHE A 43 4.69 20.22 7.72
N GLU A 44 3.95 20.74 6.74
CA GLU A 44 4.19 22.05 6.09
C GLU A 44 5.59 22.22 5.45
N TRP A 45 6.22 21.13 4.98
CA TRP A 45 7.44 21.20 4.19
C TRP A 45 7.16 21.45 2.69
N LYS A 46 8.07 22.14 2.00
CA LYS A 46 8.02 22.30 0.54
C LYS A 46 8.56 21.07 -0.17
N PHE A 47 8.09 20.82 -1.39
CA PHE A 47 8.52 19.67 -2.19
C PHE A 47 10.03 19.65 -2.46
N ASP A 48 10.64 20.80 -2.76
CA ASP A 48 12.09 20.89 -3.00
C ASP A 48 12.88 20.49 -1.74
N ASP A 49 12.45 20.96 -0.57
CA ASP A 49 13.08 20.61 0.71
C ASP A 49 12.90 19.12 1.04
N ILE A 50 11.75 18.53 0.68
CA ILE A 50 11.49 17.08 0.85
C ILE A 50 12.38 16.26 -0.08
N ALA A 51 12.58 16.69 -1.33
CA ALA A 51 13.45 15.99 -2.27
C ALA A 51 14.90 15.98 -1.77
N ASP A 52 15.40 17.13 -1.33
CA ASP A 52 16.72 17.25 -0.72
C ASP A 52 16.87 16.36 0.52
N GLU A 53 15.86 16.34 1.39
CA GLU A 53 15.86 15.52 2.61
C GLU A 53 15.78 14.02 2.32
N CYS A 54 15.08 13.63 1.25
CA CYS A 54 15.04 12.26 0.77
C CYS A 54 16.42 11.74 0.39
N GLU A 55 17.23 12.55 -0.28
CA GLU A 55 18.58 12.18 -0.69
C GLU A 55 19.60 12.29 0.45
N ARG A 56 19.52 13.36 1.24
CA ARG A 56 20.54 13.69 2.25
C ARG A 56 20.39 12.89 3.54
N PHE A 57 19.17 12.49 3.92
CA PHE A 57 18.92 11.85 5.22
C PHE A 57 17.99 10.63 5.13
N LEU A 58 16.76 10.79 4.63
CA LEU A 58 15.74 9.74 4.75
C LEU A 58 16.12 8.47 3.99
N GLY A 59 16.70 8.62 2.79
CA GLY A 59 17.20 7.52 1.98
C GLY A 59 18.32 6.73 2.68
N PRO A 60 19.43 7.37 3.08
CA PRO A 60 20.53 6.74 3.81
C PRO A 60 20.14 6.13 5.16
N MET A 61 19.18 6.74 5.88
CA MET A 61 18.75 6.28 7.20
C MET A 61 17.67 5.18 7.15
N GLY A 62 17.19 4.80 5.97
CA GLY A 62 16.27 3.67 5.80
C GLY A 62 14.78 3.99 5.99
N TYR A 63 14.36 5.25 5.82
CA TYR A 63 12.94 5.60 5.86
C TYR A 63 12.19 5.10 4.62
N GLY A 64 11.01 4.53 4.83
CA GLY A 64 10.18 3.89 3.81
C GLY A 64 9.31 4.87 3.01
N GLY A 65 8.92 6.01 3.60
CA GLY A 65 8.13 7.02 2.90
C GLY A 65 7.88 8.30 3.70
N VAL A 66 7.28 9.28 3.03
CA VAL A 66 6.95 10.60 3.58
C VAL A 66 5.45 10.85 3.45
N GLN A 67 4.80 11.18 4.56
CA GLN A 67 3.46 11.74 4.58
C GLN A 67 3.55 13.26 4.44
N MET A 68 2.89 13.77 3.39
CA MET A 68 2.87 15.19 3.05
C MET A 68 1.53 15.81 3.45
N ALA A 69 1.55 17.09 3.81
CA ALA A 69 0.33 17.91 3.87
C ALA A 69 -0.28 18.04 2.46
N THR A 70 -1.57 18.40 2.39
CA THR A 70 -2.31 18.42 1.11
C THR A 70 -1.56 19.24 0.06
N ALA A 71 -1.41 18.70 -1.16
CA ALA A 71 -0.81 19.39 -2.30
C ALA A 71 -1.74 20.46 -2.89
N PHE A 72 -2.39 21.26 -2.04
CA PHE A 72 -3.02 22.49 -2.49
C PHE A 72 -1.94 23.55 -2.47
N GLU A 73 -1.50 23.96 -3.66
CA GLU A 73 -0.43 24.93 -3.87
C GLU A 73 -0.51 26.12 -2.92
N LEU A 74 0.57 26.30 -2.16
CA LEU A 74 1.14 27.60 -1.83
C LEU A 74 2.66 27.50 -1.96
#